data_AF-A0A544W4D7-F1
#
_entry.id   AF-A0A544W4D7-F1
#
_cell.length_a   1.000
_cell.length_b   1.000
_cell.length_c   1.000
_cell.angle_alpha   90.00
_cell.angle_beta   90.00
_cell.angle_gamma   90.00
#
_symmetry.space_group_name_H-M   'P 1'
#
loop_
_entity.id
_entity.type
_entity.pdbx_description
1 polymer ?
#
loop_
_entity_poly.entity_id
_entity_poly.type
_entity_poly.pdbx_seq_one_letter_code
_entity_poly.pdbx_strand_id
1 'polypeptide(L)'
;MTLRSLAPVIGAAAALTWSLVSGAAPGASAEPVPNASNPVCPDIEVVFARGTGEPAGVGYVGQAFVDSLQSKVGNKSVNVYAVNYPATIEFPRAVDGINDAAAHIQATATNCPKTKIVLGGFSQGAAVAGFVTADVVPSGAADSGVTGPLPPAIADHVAAVTLFGKPSQRFMSFVNEPAIVIGPKYAGKTLDSCVPGDPICSDGGDFGLHNAYVPDGLVDQAADYAVGKLGYAVPAAPPPPPAPEAALAPAPVPAPGPAPGPPVAAPA
;
A
#
# COMPACT_ATOMS: atom_id res chain seq x y z
N MET A 1 -59.28 4.80 -50.11
CA MET A 1 -58.65 4.79 -51.45
C MET A 1 -57.19 4.47 -51.23
N THR A 2 -56.53 3.49 -51.83
CA THR A 2 -56.81 2.43 -52.82
C THR A 2 -55.48 1.65 -52.79
N LEU A 3 -55.47 0.42 -52.28
CA LEU A 3 -55.54 -0.84 -53.01
C LEU A 3 -54.38 -1.13 -53.97
N ARG A 4 -53.89 -2.37 -53.83
CA ARG A 4 -53.40 -3.33 -54.85
C ARG A 4 -51.87 -3.50 -54.94
N SER A 5 -51.31 -4.63 -54.49
CA SER A 5 -51.42 -6.02 -55.07
C SER A 5 -50.36 -6.21 -56.16
N LEU A 6 -49.71 -7.36 -56.38
CA LEU A 6 -49.87 -8.75 -55.94
C LEU A 6 -48.55 -9.50 -56.24
N ALA A 7 -48.41 -10.66 -55.58
CA ALA A 7 -47.49 -11.80 -55.81
C ALA A 7 -47.60 -12.37 -57.26
N PRO A 8 -47.13 -13.59 -57.68
CA PRO A 8 -46.75 -14.83 -56.94
C PRO A 8 -45.51 -15.57 -57.54
N VAL A 9 -45.04 -16.77 -57.13
CA VAL A 9 -45.59 -18.12 -57.40
C VAL A 9 -44.63 -19.21 -56.85
N ILE A 10 -45.18 -20.11 -56.02
CA ILE A 10 -45.14 -21.60 -56.01
C ILE A 10 -43.79 -22.37 -56.14
N GLY A 11 -43.59 -23.37 -55.27
CA GLY A 11 -42.79 -24.55 -55.65
C GLY A 11 -42.41 -25.57 -54.57
N ALA A 12 -43.35 -26.47 -54.24
CA ALA A 12 -43.22 -27.88 -53.86
C ALA A 12 -42.10 -28.43 -52.92
N ALA A 13 -42.56 -29.27 -51.98
CA ALA A 13 -41.78 -30.15 -51.12
C ALA A 13 -41.13 -31.33 -51.86
N ALA A 14 -39.95 -31.77 -51.40
CA ALA A 14 -39.42 -33.11 -51.63
C ALA A 14 -38.58 -33.55 -50.43
N ALA A 15 -39.02 -34.62 -49.76
CA ALA A 15 -38.27 -35.33 -48.74
C ALA A 15 -37.19 -36.20 -49.39
N LEU A 16 -35.95 -36.09 -48.92
CA LEU A 16 -34.88 -37.04 -49.18
C LEU A 16 -34.15 -37.33 -47.87
N THR A 17 -34.42 -38.52 -47.34
CA THR A 17 -33.64 -39.22 -46.31
C THR A 17 -32.20 -39.38 -46.78
N TRP A 18 -31.17 -39.20 -45.93
CA TRP A 18 -29.84 -39.80 -46.11
C TRP A 18 -29.20 -40.20 -44.77
N SER A 19 -29.03 -41.52 -44.66
CA SER A 19 -28.03 -42.35 -44.00
C SER A 19 -27.07 -41.74 -42.97
N LEU A 20 -27.08 -42.38 -41.78
CA LEU A 20 -26.01 -42.39 -40.80
C LEU A 20 -24.73 -42.98 -41.42
N VAL A 21 -23.65 -42.21 -41.47
CA VAL A 21 -22.29 -42.72 -41.66
C VAL A 21 -21.51 -42.47 -40.37
N SER A 22 -21.13 -43.56 -39.71
CA SER A 22 -20.19 -43.57 -38.61
C SER A 22 -18.79 -43.26 -39.17
N GLY A 23 -18.33 -42.03 -39.00
CA GLY A 23 -16.94 -41.64 -39.22
C GLY A 23 -16.18 -41.63 -37.90
N ALA A 24 -15.14 -42.45 -37.79
CA ALA A 24 -14.23 -42.48 -36.65
C ALA A 24 -13.55 -41.11 -36.47
N ALA A 25 -13.62 -40.56 -35.26
CA ALA A 25 -12.88 -39.37 -34.87
C ALA A 25 -11.37 -39.65 -34.89
N PRO A 26 -10.54 -38.83 -35.55
CA PRO A 26 -9.12 -38.75 -35.22
C PRO A 26 -9.00 -38.26 -33.77
N GLY A 27 -8.32 -39.05 -32.93
CA GLY A 27 -8.00 -38.66 -31.57
C GLY A 27 -7.23 -37.35 -31.57
N ALA A 28 -7.91 -36.26 -31.24
CA ALA A 28 -7.24 -35.04 -30.82
C ALA A 28 -6.57 -35.37 -29.49
N SER A 29 -5.24 -35.46 -29.51
CA SER A 29 -4.43 -35.34 -28.30
C SER A 29 -4.87 -34.07 -27.60
N ALA A 30 -5.58 -34.22 -26.49
CA ALA A 30 -5.79 -33.12 -25.56
C ALA A 30 -4.43 -32.79 -24.96
N GLU A 31 -3.73 -31.83 -25.57
CA GLU A 31 -2.66 -31.14 -24.87
C GLU A 31 -3.27 -30.59 -23.58
N PRO A 32 -2.60 -30.73 -22.42
CA PRO A 32 -3.08 -30.12 -21.19
C PRO A 32 -3.19 -28.63 -21.47
N VAL A 33 -4.41 -28.12 -21.53
CA VAL A 33 -4.65 -26.68 -21.42
C VAL A 33 -3.91 -26.27 -20.16
N PRO A 34 -2.95 -25.33 -20.21
CA PRO A 34 -2.25 -24.91 -19.01
C PRO A 34 -3.35 -24.51 -18.02
N ASN A 35 -3.42 -25.25 -16.90
CA ASN A 35 -4.26 -24.90 -15.78
C ASN A 35 -4.07 -23.40 -15.59
N ALA A 36 -5.17 -22.64 -15.63
CA ALA A 36 -5.15 -21.23 -15.26
C ALA A 36 -4.29 -21.12 -14.02
N SER A 37 -3.12 -20.47 -14.16
CA SER A 37 -2.14 -20.35 -13.10
C SER A 37 -2.91 -19.89 -11.87
N ASN A 38 -2.98 -20.70 -10.82
CA ASN A 38 -3.42 -20.19 -9.52
C ASN A 38 -2.59 -18.91 -9.32
N PRO A 39 -3.20 -17.73 -9.16
CA PRO A 39 -2.42 -16.54 -8.91
C PRO A 39 -1.51 -16.86 -7.73
N VAL A 40 -0.20 -16.68 -7.92
CA VAL A 40 0.77 -16.91 -6.86
C VAL A 40 0.47 -15.85 -5.80
N CYS A 41 -0.34 -16.22 -4.80
CA CYS A 41 -0.76 -15.31 -3.75
C CYS A 41 0.44 -14.90 -2.90
N PRO A 42 0.68 -13.59 -2.70
CA PRO A 42 1.77 -13.14 -1.85
C PRO A 42 1.44 -13.46 -0.39
N ASP A 43 2.45 -13.56 0.46
CA ASP A 43 2.24 -13.64 1.90
C ASP A 43 1.61 -12.34 2.42
N ILE A 44 2.02 -11.21 1.83
CA ILE A 44 1.66 -9.85 2.24
C ILE A 44 1.25 -9.03 1.01
N GLU A 45 0.10 -8.36 1.10
CA GLU A 45 -0.36 -7.35 0.14
C GLU A 45 -0.31 -5.97 0.83
N VAL A 46 0.49 -5.04 0.29
CA VAL A 46 0.48 -3.64 0.72
C VAL A 46 -0.45 -2.86 -0.18
N VAL A 47 -1.52 -2.29 0.38
CA VAL A 47 -2.45 -1.40 -0.32
C VAL A 47 -2.17 0.02 0.16
N PHE A 48 -1.59 0.87 -0.68
CA PHE A 48 -1.12 2.19 -0.25
C PHE A 48 -1.71 3.32 -1.11
N ALA A 49 -2.32 4.31 -0.45
CA ALA A 49 -2.81 5.52 -1.09
C ALA A 49 -1.82 6.69 -0.88
N ARG A 50 -1.33 7.23 -1.99
CA ARG A 50 -0.40 8.39 -2.02
C ARG A 50 -1.05 9.69 -1.54
N GLY A 51 -0.25 10.72 -1.31
CA GLY A 51 -0.70 12.07 -0.96
C GLY A 51 -1.10 12.93 -2.16
N THR A 52 -1.68 14.09 -1.87
CA THR A 52 -2.12 15.05 -2.89
C THR A 52 -0.95 15.56 -3.73
N GLY A 53 -1.12 15.58 -5.05
CA GLY A 53 -0.12 16.06 -6.00
C GLY A 53 0.98 15.06 -6.33
N GLU A 54 1.03 13.90 -5.66
CA GLU A 54 2.01 12.86 -5.97
C GLU A 54 1.67 12.15 -7.30
N PRO A 55 2.68 11.78 -8.10
CA PRO A 55 2.48 11.01 -9.32
C PRO A 55 1.90 9.62 -9.03
N ALA A 56 1.30 8.98 -10.04
CA ALA A 56 0.77 7.62 -9.91
C ALA A 56 1.83 6.65 -9.35
N GLY A 57 1.43 5.81 -8.39
CA GLY A 57 2.31 5.00 -7.55
C GLY A 57 1.97 5.15 -6.07
N VAL A 58 2.85 4.67 -5.19
CA VAL A 58 2.65 4.74 -3.73
C VAL A 58 3.11 6.07 -3.09
N GLY A 59 3.74 6.95 -3.87
CA GLY A 59 4.30 8.21 -3.37
C GLY A 59 5.60 8.04 -2.60
N TYR A 60 6.20 9.14 -2.15
CA TYR A 60 7.48 9.17 -1.45
C TYR A 60 7.42 8.43 -0.10
N VAL A 61 6.42 8.77 0.73
CA VAL A 61 6.23 8.13 2.04
C VAL A 61 5.86 6.66 1.88
N GLY A 62 4.99 6.34 0.92
CA GLY A 62 4.60 4.95 0.65
C GLY A 62 5.74 4.09 0.16
N GLN A 63 6.62 4.61 -0.71
CA GLN A 63 7.77 3.85 -1.18
C GLN A 63 8.74 3.55 -0.03
N ALA A 64 9.06 4.56 0.79
CA ALA A 64 9.92 4.36 1.96
C ALA A 64 9.33 3.34 2.95
N PHE A 65 8.00 3.34 3.12
CA PHE A 65 7.30 2.36 3.95
C PHE A 65 7.38 0.94 3.39
N VAL A 66 7.15 0.79 2.08
CA VAL A 66 7.26 -0.49 1.37
C VAL A 66 8.67 -1.04 1.50
N ASP A 67 9.69 -0.22 1.27
CA ASP A 67 11.10 -0.63 1.32
C ASP A 67 11.48 -1.08 2.75
N SER A 68 11.10 -0.31 3.77
CA SER A 68 11.35 -0.69 5.18
C SER A 68 10.61 -1.98 5.54
N LEU A 69 9.33 -2.11 5.20
CA LEU A 69 8.54 -3.33 5.44
C LEU A 69 9.19 -4.56 4.79
N GLN A 70 9.55 -4.46 3.50
CA GLN A 70 10.18 -5.56 2.76
C GLN A 70 11.50 -6.00 3.40
N SER A 71 12.30 -5.07 3.91
CA SER A 71 13.55 -5.38 4.61
C SER A 71 13.34 -6.15 5.93
N LYS A 72 12.15 -6.03 6.53
CA LYS A 72 11.83 -6.54 7.88
C LYS A 72 10.99 -7.83 7.88
N VAL A 73 10.49 -8.28 6.73
CA VAL A 73 9.60 -9.46 6.65
C VAL A 73 10.33 -10.75 6.25
N GLY A 74 11.66 -10.71 6.12
CA GLY A 74 12.48 -11.89 5.84
C GLY A 74 12.23 -12.46 4.44
N ASN A 75 11.92 -13.75 4.35
CA ASN A 75 11.68 -14.44 3.06
C ASN A 75 10.21 -14.36 2.57
N LYS A 76 9.40 -13.51 3.20
CA LYS A 76 7.99 -13.35 2.85
C LYS A 76 7.82 -12.58 1.56
N SER A 77 6.94 -13.09 0.70
CA SER A 77 6.59 -12.41 -0.54
C SER A 77 5.69 -11.21 -0.26
N VAL A 78 6.07 -10.04 -0.80
CA VAL A 78 5.31 -8.78 -0.68
C VAL A 78 4.90 -8.35 -2.07
N ASN A 79 3.59 -8.17 -2.27
CA ASN A 79 3.07 -7.45 -3.42
C ASN A 79 2.59 -6.06 -2.99
N VAL A 80 2.65 -5.10 -3.90
CA VAL A 80 2.31 -3.70 -3.63
C VAL A 80 1.28 -3.24 -4.63
N TYR A 81 0.17 -2.74 -4.11
CA TYR A 81 -0.88 -2.10 -4.86
C TYR A 81 -0.92 -0.61 -4.52
N ALA A 82 -0.62 0.21 -5.52
CA ALA A 82 -0.83 1.65 -5.47
C ALA A 82 -2.31 1.94 -5.76
N VAL A 83 -3.01 2.50 -4.77
CA VAL A 83 -4.42 2.88 -4.93
C VAL A 83 -4.57 3.84 -6.11
N ASN A 84 -5.43 3.47 -7.05
CA ASN A 84 -5.62 4.17 -8.30
C ASN A 84 -6.71 5.23 -8.19
N TYR A 85 -6.28 6.45 -7.92
CA TYR A 85 -7.17 7.60 -7.83
C TYR A 85 -6.44 8.89 -8.22
N PRO A 86 -7.14 10.01 -8.44
CA PRO A 86 -6.52 11.23 -8.95
C PRO A 86 -5.46 11.85 -8.03
N ALA A 87 -5.62 11.74 -6.70
CA ALA A 87 -4.78 12.41 -5.71
C ALA A 87 -4.61 13.93 -5.96
N THR A 88 -5.68 14.63 -6.33
CA THR A 88 -5.66 16.06 -6.64
C THR A 88 -6.16 16.90 -5.46
N ILE A 89 -6.07 18.22 -5.58
CA ILE A 89 -6.65 19.16 -4.61
C ILE A 89 -8.18 19.13 -4.58
N GLU A 90 -8.82 18.49 -5.57
CA GLU A 90 -10.26 18.21 -5.55
C GLU A 90 -10.53 17.08 -4.55
N PHE A 91 -10.44 17.40 -3.26
CA PHE A 91 -10.54 16.45 -2.16
C PHE A 91 -11.77 15.52 -2.24
N PRO A 92 -12.95 15.95 -2.70
CA PRO A 92 -14.09 15.05 -2.91
C PRO A 92 -13.79 13.86 -3.84
N ARG A 93 -12.83 13.98 -4.78
CA ARG A 93 -12.40 12.87 -5.66
C ARG A 93 -11.61 11.78 -4.93
N ALA A 94 -11.28 11.96 -3.64
CA ALA A 94 -10.71 10.91 -2.81
C ALA A 94 -11.64 9.68 -2.70
N VAL A 95 -12.96 9.85 -2.94
CA VAL A 95 -13.92 8.75 -3.03
C VAL A 95 -13.55 7.68 -4.07
N ASP A 96 -12.91 8.08 -5.17
CA ASP A 96 -12.42 7.14 -6.19
C ASP A 96 -11.40 6.19 -5.56
N GLY A 97 -10.50 6.71 -4.75
CA GLY A 97 -9.48 5.92 -4.04
C GLY A 97 -10.06 5.06 -2.94
N ILE A 98 -11.11 5.52 -2.25
CA ILE A 98 -11.82 4.71 -1.24
C ILE A 98 -12.42 3.48 -1.90
N ASN A 99 -13.11 3.66 -3.02
CA ASN A 99 -13.75 2.57 -3.74
C ASN A 99 -12.73 1.62 -4.38
N ASP A 100 -11.67 2.16 -4.98
CA ASP A 100 -10.58 1.38 -5.58
C ASP A 100 -9.86 0.51 -4.54
N ALA A 101 -9.43 1.10 -3.42
CA ALA A 101 -8.79 0.38 -2.33
C ALA A 101 -9.73 -0.68 -1.72
N ALA A 102 -11.00 -0.35 -1.47
CA ALA A 102 -11.96 -1.29 -0.93
C ALA A 102 -12.24 -2.47 -1.89
N ALA A 103 -12.32 -2.22 -3.19
CA ALA A 103 -12.48 -3.26 -4.20
C ALA A 103 -11.26 -4.19 -4.26
N HIS A 104 -10.05 -3.62 -4.25
CA HIS A 104 -8.81 -4.40 -4.28
C HIS A 104 -8.62 -5.25 -3.02
N ILE A 105 -8.92 -4.70 -1.84
CA ILE A 105 -8.88 -5.45 -0.57
C ILE A 105 -9.85 -6.63 -0.59
N GLN A 106 -11.08 -6.41 -1.07
CA GLN A 106 -12.08 -7.49 -1.19
C GLN A 106 -11.65 -8.57 -2.19
N ALA A 107 -11.10 -8.16 -3.34
CA ALA A 107 -10.57 -9.07 -4.35
C ALA A 107 -9.41 -9.89 -3.79
N THR A 108 -8.49 -9.27 -3.06
CA THR A 108 -7.35 -9.94 -2.42
C THR A 108 -7.82 -10.95 -1.38
N ALA A 109 -8.74 -10.57 -0.49
CA ALA A 109 -9.29 -11.47 0.52
C ALA A 109 -10.03 -12.68 -0.09
N THR A 110 -10.71 -12.47 -1.23
CA THR A 110 -11.46 -13.52 -1.94
C THR A 110 -10.54 -14.48 -2.68
N ASN A 111 -9.60 -13.94 -3.48
CA ASN A 111 -8.75 -14.73 -4.36
C ASN A 111 -7.54 -15.32 -3.62
N CYS A 112 -7.11 -14.66 -2.54
CA CYS A 112 -5.94 -15.00 -1.74
C CYS A 112 -6.24 -14.94 -0.24
N PRO A 113 -7.09 -15.84 0.30
CA PRO A 113 -7.59 -15.75 1.68
C PRO A 113 -6.50 -15.90 2.77
N LYS A 114 -5.31 -16.38 2.41
CA LYS A 114 -4.16 -16.48 3.33
C LYS A 114 -3.27 -15.24 3.32
N THR A 115 -3.37 -14.39 2.31
CA THR A 115 -2.60 -13.14 2.21
C THR A 115 -2.99 -12.19 3.33
N LYS A 116 -1.99 -11.59 3.98
CA LYS A 116 -2.20 -10.54 4.99
C LYS A 116 -2.14 -9.18 4.31
N ILE A 117 -3.15 -8.37 4.55
CA ILE A 117 -3.25 -7.04 3.95
C ILE A 117 -2.70 -6.01 4.94
N VAL A 118 -1.80 -5.15 4.47
CA VAL A 118 -1.35 -3.95 5.16
C VAL A 118 -1.89 -2.76 4.38
N LEU A 119 -2.85 -2.05 4.96
CA LEU A 119 -3.44 -0.85 4.37
C LEU A 119 -2.67 0.37 4.86
N GLY A 120 -2.28 1.26 3.97
CA GLY A 120 -1.61 2.49 4.36
C GLY A 120 -2.02 3.69 3.53
N GLY A 121 -1.66 4.86 4.02
CA GLY A 121 -1.79 6.07 3.22
C GLY A 121 -1.10 7.26 3.86
N PHE A 122 -0.81 8.25 3.02
CA PHE A 122 -0.20 9.51 3.41
C PHE A 122 -1.13 10.68 3.09
N SER A 123 -1.30 11.63 4.02
CA SER A 123 -2.08 12.86 3.80
C SER A 123 -3.53 12.57 3.34
N GLN A 124 -3.95 13.05 2.17
CA GLN A 124 -5.22 12.67 1.55
C GLN A 124 -5.36 11.14 1.38
N GLY A 125 -4.29 10.42 1.06
CA GLY A 125 -4.30 8.95 1.02
C GLY A 125 -4.51 8.32 2.40
N ALA A 126 -4.06 8.96 3.48
CA ALA A 126 -4.40 8.53 4.84
C ALA A 126 -5.89 8.74 5.14
N ALA A 127 -6.52 9.77 4.57
CA ALA A 127 -7.97 9.92 4.60
C ALA A 127 -8.67 8.79 3.82
N VAL A 128 -8.20 8.46 2.62
CA VAL A 128 -8.68 7.32 1.82
C VAL A 128 -8.64 6.03 2.65
N ALA A 129 -7.47 5.67 3.17
CA ALA A 129 -7.30 4.48 4.00
C ALA A 129 -8.18 4.52 5.27
N GLY A 130 -8.31 5.70 5.90
CA GLY A 130 -9.18 5.88 7.06
C GLY A 130 -10.65 5.59 6.74
N PHE A 131 -11.18 6.15 5.65
CA PHE A 131 -12.57 5.92 5.23
C PHE A 131 -12.84 4.47 4.79
N VAL A 132 -11.87 3.80 4.16
CA VAL A 132 -11.96 2.36 3.85
C VAL A 132 -12.19 1.52 5.12
N THR A 133 -11.65 1.98 6.25
CA THR A 133 -11.74 1.30 7.55
C THR A 133 -12.88 1.80 8.44
N ALA A 134 -13.73 2.71 7.96
CA ALA A 134 -14.91 3.14 8.69
C ALA A 134 -15.97 2.02 8.73
N ASP A 135 -16.75 1.98 9.81
CA ASP A 135 -17.88 1.05 9.98
C ASP A 135 -19.23 1.65 9.52
N VAL A 136 -19.27 2.97 9.34
CA VAL A 136 -20.39 3.72 8.81
C VAL A 136 -19.92 4.65 7.71
N VAL A 137 -20.73 4.82 6.66
CA VAL A 137 -20.56 5.92 5.71
C VAL A 137 -21.01 7.20 6.41
N PRO A 138 -20.13 8.21 6.59
CA PRO A 138 -20.54 9.46 7.22
C PRO A 138 -21.72 10.10 6.47
N SER A 139 -22.62 10.75 7.20
CA SER A 139 -23.71 11.54 6.61
C SER A 139 -23.15 12.60 5.65
N GLY A 140 -23.63 12.60 4.39
CA GLY A 140 -23.11 13.44 3.31
C GLY A 140 -22.08 12.76 2.40
N ALA A 141 -21.46 11.65 2.83
CA ALA A 141 -20.54 10.86 2.00
C ALA A 141 -21.28 9.84 1.10
N ALA A 142 -22.51 9.47 1.42
CA ALA A 142 -23.31 8.59 0.55
C ALA A 142 -23.55 9.22 -0.84
N ASP A 143 -23.72 10.54 -0.90
CA ASP A 143 -23.89 11.30 -2.14
C ASP A 143 -22.58 11.44 -2.94
N SER A 144 -21.43 11.15 -2.31
CA SER A 144 -20.11 11.17 -2.96
C SER A 144 -19.80 9.88 -3.72
N GLY A 145 -20.60 8.82 -3.55
CA GLY A 145 -20.43 7.55 -4.27
C GLY A 145 -19.58 6.50 -3.54
N VAL A 146 -19.35 6.63 -2.22
CA VAL A 146 -18.71 5.60 -1.40
C VAL A 146 -19.57 4.33 -1.40
N THR A 147 -18.97 3.18 -1.71
CA THR A 147 -19.68 1.89 -1.85
C THR A 147 -20.15 1.27 -0.53
N GLY A 148 -19.69 1.79 0.60
CA GLY A 148 -20.02 1.33 1.94
C GLY A 148 -18.81 0.82 2.73
N PRO A 149 -19.00 0.45 4.01
CA PRO A 149 -17.95 -0.17 4.81
C PRO A 149 -17.56 -1.54 4.24
N LEU A 150 -16.30 -1.92 4.41
CA LEU A 150 -15.85 -3.27 4.08
C LEU A 150 -16.64 -4.33 4.89
N PRO A 151 -17.00 -5.48 4.28
CA PRO A 151 -17.69 -6.54 5.01
C PRO A 151 -16.87 -7.02 6.22
N PRO A 152 -17.53 -7.35 7.36
CA PRO A 152 -16.83 -7.74 8.58
C PRO A 152 -15.82 -8.89 8.43
N ALA A 153 -16.05 -9.84 7.52
CA ALA A 153 -15.13 -10.95 7.25
C ALA A 153 -13.84 -10.48 6.54
N ILE A 154 -13.93 -9.44 5.72
CA ILE A 154 -12.78 -8.87 4.99
C ILE A 154 -11.84 -8.15 5.95
N ALA A 155 -12.39 -7.54 7.01
CA ALA A 155 -11.60 -6.89 8.04
C ALA A 155 -10.57 -7.86 8.66
N ASP A 156 -10.86 -9.15 8.78
CA ASP A 156 -9.96 -10.13 9.40
C ASP A 156 -8.73 -10.46 8.53
N HIS A 157 -8.76 -10.11 7.23
CA HIS A 157 -7.61 -10.20 6.32
C HIS A 157 -6.67 -9.00 6.43
N VAL A 158 -7.16 -7.85 6.88
CA VAL A 158 -6.33 -6.67 7.16
C VAL A 158 -5.58 -6.89 8.47
N ALA A 159 -4.26 -7.05 8.40
CA ALA A 159 -3.41 -7.24 9.55
C ALA A 159 -3.06 -5.93 10.24
N ALA A 160 -2.76 -4.88 9.46
CA ALA A 160 -2.37 -3.57 9.96
C ALA A 160 -2.91 -2.44 9.08
N VAL A 161 -3.09 -1.27 9.70
CA VAL A 161 -3.38 0.00 9.04
C VAL A 161 -2.32 1.01 9.47
N THR A 162 -1.63 1.67 8.54
CA THR A 162 -0.57 2.67 8.84
C THR A 162 -0.88 3.99 8.18
N LEU A 163 -1.23 5.00 8.98
CA LEU A 163 -1.67 6.31 8.51
C LEU A 163 -0.59 7.33 8.81
N PHE A 164 -0.15 8.06 7.80
CA PHE A 164 0.86 9.11 7.92
C PHE A 164 0.21 10.45 7.61
N GLY A 165 0.24 11.38 8.56
CA GLY A 165 -0.34 12.70 8.37
C GLY A 165 -1.83 12.65 8.08
N LYS A 166 -2.55 11.72 8.70
CA LYS A 166 -4.00 11.62 8.58
C LYS A 166 -4.64 12.95 8.96
N PRO A 167 -5.43 13.59 8.07
CA PRO A 167 -6.05 14.86 8.38
C PRO A 167 -6.82 14.87 9.70
N SER A 168 -6.65 15.95 10.44
CA SER A 168 -7.37 16.24 11.68
C SER A 168 -8.83 16.62 11.38
N GLN A 169 -9.69 16.57 12.39
CA GLN A 169 -11.08 17.05 12.24
C GLN A 169 -11.14 18.52 11.84
N ARG A 170 -10.20 19.35 12.33
CA ARG A 170 -10.06 20.76 11.94
C ARG A 170 -9.78 20.89 10.44
N PHE A 171 -8.81 20.13 9.94
CA PHE A 171 -8.48 20.15 8.51
C PHE A 171 -9.65 19.65 7.65
N MET A 172 -10.27 18.53 8.03
CA MET A 172 -11.42 17.98 7.30
C MET A 172 -12.58 18.98 7.25
N SER A 173 -12.85 19.68 8.35
CA SER A 173 -13.88 20.74 8.40
C SER A 173 -13.51 21.92 7.49
N PHE A 174 -12.23 22.30 7.42
CA PHE A 174 -11.75 23.37 6.54
C PHE A 174 -11.94 23.04 5.06
N VAL A 175 -11.76 21.77 4.66
CA VAL A 175 -11.99 21.32 3.28
C VAL A 175 -13.44 20.87 3.02
N ASN A 176 -14.35 21.07 3.98
CA ASN A 176 -15.76 20.69 3.90
C ASN A 176 -15.99 19.18 3.65
N GLU A 177 -15.19 18.35 4.32
CA GLU A 177 -15.25 16.88 4.26
C GLU A 177 -15.57 16.28 5.63
N PRO A 178 -16.18 15.08 5.67
CA PRO A 178 -16.52 14.44 6.94
C PRO A 178 -15.28 14.07 7.76
N ALA A 179 -15.43 13.98 9.07
CA ALA A 179 -14.35 13.50 9.93
C ALA A 179 -13.98 12.05 9.59
N ILE A 180 -12.68 11.76 9.62
CA ILE A 180 -12.16 10.40 9.43
C ILE A 180 -12.28 9.65 10.76
N VAL A 181 -13.10 8.59 10.77
CA VAL A 181 -13.34 7.73 11.94
C VAL A 181 -12.96 6.29 11.58
N ILE A 182 -12.02 5.73 12.34
CA ILE A 182 -11.59 4.33 12.18
C ILE A 182 -12.57 3.43 12.92
N GLY A 183 -13.12 2.43 12.22
CA GLY A 183 -14.06 1.48 12.79
C GLY A 183 -13.42 0.59 13.87
N PRO A 184 -14.22 0.06 14.81
CA PRO A 184 -13.72 -0.68 15.98
C PRO A 184 -12.93 -1.95 15.61
N LYS A 185 -13.24 -2.58 14.47
CA LYS A 185 -12.48 -3.74 13.95
C LYS A 185 -11.05 -3.40 13.53
N TYR A 186 -10.77 -2.13 13.23
CA TYR A 186 -9.47 -1.66 12.77
C TYR A 186 -8.71 -0.90 13.86
N ALA A 187 -9.40 -0.30 14.82
CA ALA A 187 -8.79 0.50 15.89
C ALA A 187 -7.58 -0.20 16.58
N GLY A 188 -7.70 -1.48 16.94
CA GLY A 188 -6.60 -2.24 17.59
C GLY A 188 -5.43 -2.64 16.68
N LYS A 189 -5.52 -2.33 15.38
CA LYS A 189 -4.50 -2.62 14.36
C LYS A 189 -4.17 -1.42 13.48
N THR A 190 -4.57 -0.21 13.90
CA THR A 190 -4.21 1.04 13.23
C THR A 190 -3.08 1.74 14.00
N LEU A 191 -2.06 2.19 13.30
CA LEU A 191 -1.10 3.17 13.79
C LEU A 191 -1.35 4.49 13.05
N ASP A 192 -1.67 5.53 13.80
CA ASP A 192 -1.89 6.89 13.31
C ASP A 192 -0.67 7.74 13.67
N SER A 193 0.17 8.03 12.68
CA SER A 193 1.42 8.75 12.83
C SER A 193 1.24 10.20 12.37
N CYS A 194 1.60 11.14 13.23
CA CYS A 194 1.56 12.57 12.96
C CYS A 194 2.89 13.18 13.40
N VAL A 195 3.61 13.85 12.50
CA VAL A 195 4.81 14.61 12.87
C VAL A 195 4.38 15.74 13.81
N PRO A 196 5.02 15.92 14.99
CA PRO A 196 4.66 17.00 15.90
C PRO A 196 4.73 18.37 15.24
N GLY A 197 3.61 19.11 15.21
CA GLY A 197 3.54 20.44 14.58
C GLY A 197 3.07 20.45 13.12
N ASP A 198 2.79 19.29 12.53
CA ASP A 198 2.19 19.16 11.21
C ASP A 198 0.74 19.73 11.21
N PRO A 199 0.44 20.77 10.40
CA PRO A 199 -0.86 21.43 10.38
C PRO A 199 -2.00 20.60 9.77
N ILE A 200 -1.70 19.50 9.07
CA ILE A 200 -2.70 18.64 8.45
C ILE A 200 -3.29 17.70 9.50
N CYS A 201 -2.44 16.99 10.25
CA CYS A 201 -2.85 16.01 11.25
C CYS A 201 -2.98 16.57 12.67
N SER A 202 -2.54 17.81 12.91
CA SER A 202 -2.64 18.48 14.21
C SER A 202 -3.02 19.96 14.10
N ASP A 203 -3.02 20.67 15.24
CA ASP A 203 -3.21 22.12 15.31
C ASP A 203 -1.89 22.91 15.13
N GLY A 204 -0.85 22.25 14.65
CA GLY A 204 0.41 22.88 14.27
C GLY A 204 0.29 23.86 13.10
N GLY A 205 1.42 24.46 12.72
CA GLY A 205 1.46 25.56 11.74
C GLY A 205 2.55 25.45 10.68
N ASP A 206 3.38 24.39 10.72
CA ASP A 206 4.51 24.24 9.78
C ASP A 206 4.23 23.15 8.74
N PHE A 207 3.85 23.59 7.54
CA PHE A 207 3.60 22.68 6.41
C PHE A 207 4.85 21.92 5.93
N GLY A 208 6.06 22.38 6.26
CA GLY A 208 7.28 21.64 5.97
C GLY A 208 7.32 20.29 6.70
N LEU A 209 6.78 20.24 7.92
CA LEU A 209 6.71 19.03 8.74
C LEU A 209 5.77 17.97 8.18
N HIS A 210 4.81 18.35 7.33
CA HIS A 210 3.92 17.40 6.68
C HIS A 210 4.65 16.44 5.72
N ASN A 211 5.90 16.72 5.35
CA ASN A 211 6.71 15.83 4.52
C ASN A 211 7.86 15.15 5.29
N ALA A 212 7.92 15.30 6.62
CA ALA A 212 9.04 14.84 7.44
C ALA A 212 8.91 13.39 7.97
N TYR A 213 7.87 12.65 7.57
CA TYR A 213 7.61 11.28 8.06
C TYR A 213 8.76 10.29 7.83
N VAL A 214 9.48 10.43 6.70
CA VAL A 214 10.66 9.60 6.38
C VAL A 214 11.87 10.01 7.22
N PRO A 215 12.35 11.28 7.17
CA PRO A 215 13.53 11.68 7.94
C PRO A 215 13.36 11.57 9.47
N ASP A 216 12.13 11.68 9.99
CA ASP A 216 11.85 11.54 11.42
C ASP A 216 11.70 10.08 11.88
N GLY A 217 11.87 9.11 10.96
CA GLY A 217 11.84 7.68 11.28
C GLY A 217 10.45 7.09 11.52
N LEU A 218 9.38 7.87 11.37
CA LEU A 218 8.00 7.40 11.59
C LEU A 218 7.60 6.32 10.58
N VAL A 219 8.14 6.37 9.36
CA VAL A 219 7.95 5.32 8.36
C VAL A 219 8.53 3.98 8.82
N ASP A 220 9.72 4.00 9.43
CA ASP A 220 10.38 2.78 9.92
C ASP A 220 9.64 2.19 11.13
N GLN A 221 9.18 3.05 12.05
CA GLN A 221 8.32 2.67 13.17
C GLN A 221 6.99 2.05 12.71
N ALA A 222 6.38 2.60 11.66
CA ALA A 222 5.16 2.05 11.10
C ALA A 222 5.39 0.69 10.43
N ALA A 223 6.54 0.49 9.78
CA ALA A 223 6.92 -0.83 9.26
C ALA A 223 7.08 -1.84 10.40
N ASP A 224 7.76 -1.49 11.50
CA ASP A 224 7.86 -2.37 12.69
C ASP A 224 6.49 -2.73 13.26
N TYR A 225 5.61 -1.73 13.37
CA TYR A 225 4.24 -1.94 13.81
C TYR A 225 3.49 -2.92 12.90
N ALA A 226 3.56 -2.72 11.58
CA ALA A 226 2.90 -3.59 10.62
C ALA A 226 3.44 -5.03 10.73
N VAL A 227 4.76 -5.20 10.79
CA VAL A 227 5.43 -6.49 10.98
C VAL A 227 4.92 -7.21 12.23
N GLY A 228 4.82 -6.51 13.36
CA GLY A 228 4.29 -7.05 14.61
C GLY A 228 2.83 -7.50 14.55
N LYS A 229 2.06 -7.04 13.55
CA LYS A 229 0.65 -7.42 13.34
C LYS A 229 0.45 -8.53 12.32
N LEU A 230 1.44 -8.85 11.49
CA LEU A 230 1.33 -9.89 10.45
C LEU A 230 1.15 -11.30 11.02
N GLY A 231 1.58 -11.54 12.26
CA GLY A 231 1.39 -12.81 12.97
C GLY A 231 2.27 -13.96 12.45
N TYR A 232 3.28 -13.67 11.63
CA TYR A 232 4.31 -14.63 11.24
C TYR A 232 5.53 -14.52 12.15
N ALA A 233 6.24 -15.63 12.35
CA ALA A 233 7.56 -15.60 12.97
C ALA A 233 8.53 -14.91 12.00
N VAL A 234 8.93 -13.69 12.34
CA VAL A 234 9.94 -12.93 11.59
C VAL A 234 11.30 -13.38 12.12
N PRO A 235 12.18 -13.95 11.26
CA PRO A 235 13.55 -14.25 11.69
C PRO A 235 14.20 -12.98 12.23
N ALA A 236 14.92 -13.08 13.35
CA ALA A 236 15.67 -11.94 13.88
C ALA A 236 16.57 -11.38 12.77
N ALA A 237 16.61 -10.04 12.65
CA ALA A 237 17.51 -9.39 11.71
C ALA A 237 18.94 -9.94 11.93
N PRO A 238 19.70 -10.20 10.85
CA PRO A 238 21.11 -10.52 10.99
C PRO A 238 21.78 -9.45 11.86
N PRO A 239 22.69 -9.82 12.78
CA PRO A 239 23.41 -8.82 13.55
C PRO A 239 24.07 -7.82 12.58
N PRO A 240 24.11 -6.52 12.92
CA PRO A 240 24.76 -5.55 12.08
C PRO A 240 26.17 -6.02 11.75
N PRO A 241 26.68 -5.76 10.52
CA PRO A 241 28.06 -6.07 10.21
C PRO A 241 28.95 -5.44 11.28
N PRO A 242 30.02 -6.11 11.71
CA PRO A 242 30.94 -5.54 12.69
C PRO A 242 31.34 -4.15 12.20
N ALA A 243 31.27 -3.17 13.10
CA ALA A 243 31.71 -1.81 12.79
C ALA A 243 33.10 -1.90 12.13
N PRO A 244 33.37 -1.12 11.07
CA PRO A 244 34.70 -1.10 10.49
C PRO A 244 35.68 -0.87 11.63
N GLU A 245 36.63 -1.80 11.77
CA GLU A 245 37.69 -1.72 12.76
C GLU A 245 38.24 -0.30 12.67
N ALA A 246 38.10 0.47 13.75
CA ALA A 246 38.62 1.82 13.80
C ALA A 246 40.09 1.70 13.40
N ALA A 247 40.44 2.26 12.23
CA ALA A 247 41.81 2.30 11.78
C ALA A 247 42.61 2.85 12.97
N LEU A 248 43.51 2.02 13.51
CA LEU A 248 44.39 2.38 14.61
C LEU A 248 44.88 3.81 14.36
N ALA A 249 44.51 4.73 15.25
CA ALA A 249 45.03 6.08 15.19
C ALA A 249 46.56 5.97 15.07
N PRO A 250 47.19 6.72 14.15
CA PRO A 250 48.64 6.67 14.00
C PRO A 250 49.29 6.91 15.38
N ALA A 251 50.30 6.09 15.69
CA ALA A 251 51.00 6.15 16.95
C ALA A 251 51.42 7.60 17.28
N PRO A 252 51.33 8.03 18.55
CA PRO A 252 51.74 9.37 18.92
C PRO A 252 53.20 9.60 18.53
N VAL A 253 53.46 10.69 17.82
CA VAL A 253 54.81 11.11 17.44
C VAL A 253 55.61 11.32 18.73
N PRO A 254 56.83 10.76 18.87
CA PRO A 254 57.64 10.95 20.06
C PRO A 254 57.91 12.44 20.28
N ALA A 255 57.78 12.91 21.52
CA ALA A 255 58.14 14.27 21.87
C ALA A 255 59.64 14.52 21.57
N PRO A 256 60.01 15.72 21.09
CA PRO A 256 61.40 16.04 20.84
C PRO A 256 62.20 15.92 22.15
N GLY A 257 63.36 15.27 22.06
CA GLY A 257 64.26 15.09 23.19
C GLY A 257 64.74 16.43 23.79
N PRO A 258 65.17 16.43 25.06
CA PRO A 258 65.58 17.64 25.74
C PRO A 258 66.76 18.30 25.03
N ALA A 259 66.71 19.63 24.92
CA ALA A 259 67.79 20.43 24.35
C ALA A 259 69.09 20.26 25.17
N PRO A 260 70.26 20.25 24.51
CA PRO A 260 71.54 20.13 25.20
C PRO A 260 71.74 21.28 26.20
N GLY A 261 72.17 20.94 27.41
CA GLY A 261 72.45 21.90 28.47
C GLY A 261 73.62 22.83 28.13
N PRO A 262 73.71 24.01 28.77
CA PRO A 262 74.75 24.98 28.49
C PRO A 262 76.15 24.46 28.86
N PRO A 263 77.21 24.88 28.15
CA PRO A 263 78.57 24.45 28.42
C PRO A 263 79.05 24.94 29.80
N VAL A 264 79.67 24.04 30.56
CA VAL A 264 80.26 24.33 31.86
C VAL A 264 81.56 25.11 31.67
N ALA A 265 81.69 26.25 32.33
CA ALA A 265 82.90 27.07 32.32
C ALA A 265 84.05 26.37 33.07
N ALA A 266 85.25 26.39 32.48
CA ALA A 266 86.46 25.85 33.10
C ALA A 266 86.99 26.80 34.21
N PRO A 267 87.57 26.25 35.30
CA PRO A 267 88.19 27.06 36.35
C PRO A 267 89.53 27.65 35.90
N ALA A 268 89.91 28.75 36.56
CA ALA A 268 90.96 29.73 36.22
C ALA A 268 92.35 29.19 35.90
#